data_AF-A0A661GUE8-F1
#
_entry.id   AF-A0A661GUE8-F1
#
_cell.length_a   1.000
_cell.length_b   1.000
_cell.length_c   1.000
_cell.angle_alpha   90.00
_cell.angle_beta   90.00
_cell.angle_gamma   90.00
#
_symmetry.space_group_name_H-M   'P 1'
#
loop_
_entity.id
_entity.type
_entity.pdbx_description
1 polymer ?
#
loop_
_entity_poly.entity_id
_entity_poly.type
_entity_poly.pdbx_seq_one_letter_code
_entity_poly.pdbx_strand_id
1 'polypeptide(L)'
;MEIATMTTDPMRFFPGAQAVDAGHLELLGKQAASLADAGPLSLADAAVRLLNSEKLSSEQVRRVVEFANTEAFNRKFGALDPANRVVDIEGGPADPEQVIQTLNNQARPQAVEFQSSDYSMPPEAKVAHEVDFGLGPVPVPHRGGVIQRVLNLQSKVARAHEETVQNAESARFQMVASIGELQGVVKTAVLDGLCREDLVASWLAADPTLVKEALSYMPRIPVRTGIKVAHRVNPKHPVVARYCEFAKQANHFATFTVARQNLERRLIEINSFITEHTS
;
A
#
# COMPACT_ATOMS: atom_id res chain seq x y z
N MET A 1 33.78 3.93 -8.72
CA MET A 1 32.74 3.58 -7.72
C MET A 1 31.44 4.16 -8.27
N GLU A 2 30.78 3.38 -9.11
CA GLU A 2 29.56 3.81 -9.82
C GLU A 2 28.37 3.69 -8.86
N ILE A 3 27.64 4.80 -8.67
CA ILE A 3 26.45 4.84 -7.83
C ILE A 3 25.31 4.32 -8.68
N ALA A 4 24.97 3.04 -8.48
CA ALA A 4 23.81 2.42 -9.09
C ALA A 4 22.53 3.14 -8.60
N THR A 5 21.87 3.87 -9.49
CA THR A 5 20.57 4.48 -9.23
C THR A 5 19.54 3.37 -9.09
N MET A 6 19.10 3.11 -7.85
CA MET A 6 18.00 2.20 -7.55
C MET A 6 16.70 2.75 -8.13
N THR A 7 16.31 2.20 -9.27
CA THR A 7 15.00 2.35 -9.87
C THR A 7 13.95 1.85 -8.88
N THR A 8 13.07 2.74 -8.41
CA THR A 8 11.92 2.40 -7.60
C THR A 8 10.93 1.59 -8.44
N ASP A 9 10.76 0.32 -8.11
CA ASP A 9 9.74 -0.55 -8.71
C ASP A 9 8.38 -0.25 -8.04
N PRO A 10 7.35 0.21 -8.78
CA PRO A 10 6.05 0.54 -8.20
C PRO A 10 5.22 -0.71 -7.91
N MET A 11 4.35 -0.59 -6.90
CA MET A 11 3.40 -1.60 -6.41
C MET A 11 2.98 -2.64 -7.45
N ARG A 12 3.09 -3.93 -7.10
CA ARG A 12 2.59 -5.07 -7.89
C ARG A 12 1.08 -4.96 -8.11
N PHE A 13 0.69 -4.24 -9.16
CA PHE A 13 -0.57 -4.41 -9.86
C PHE A 13 -0.42 -5.53 -10.88
N PHE A 14 -1.53 -6.18 -11.22
CA PHE A 14 -1.62 -7.32 -12.15
C PHE A 14 -0.50 -7.30 -13.21
N PRO A 15 0.45 -8.27 -13.19
CA PRO A 15 1.52 -8.33 -14.17
C PRO A 15 0.88 -8.63 -15.54
N GLY A 16 0.55 -7.57 -16.27
CA GLY A 16 -0.26 -7.64 -17.48
C GLY A 16 -1.19 -6.43 -17.74
N ALA A 17 -1.11 -5.33 -16.99
CA ALA A 17 -1.82 -4.10 -17.35
C ALA A 17 -1.39 -3.65 -18.76
N GLN A 18 -2.32 -3.66 -19.70
CA GLN A 18 -2.03 -3.25 -21.08
C GLN A 18 -1.74 -1.74 -21.09
N ALA A 19 -0.74 -1.33 -21.86
CA ALA A 19 -0.51 0.08 -22.15
C ALA A 19 -1.71 0.56 -22.98
N VAL A 20 -2.56 1.37 -22.36
CA VAL A 20 -3.75 1.96 -22.99
C VAL A 20 -3.43 3.38 -23.41
N ASP A 21 -3.82 3.75 -24.62
CA ASP A 21 -3.64 5.09 -25.15
C ASP A 21 -4.47 6.13 -24.37
N ALA A 22 -3.94 7.35 -24.24
CA ALA A 22 -4.58 8.42 -23.51
C ALA A 22 -5.97 8.78 -24.09
N GLY A 23 -6.13 8.69 -25.42
CA GLY A 23 -7.40 8.95 -26.08
C GLY A 23 -8.48 7.93 -25.72
N HIS A 24 -8.10 6.68 -25.45
CA HIS A 24 -9.05 5.66 -24.99
C HIS A 24 -9.51 5.91 -23.55
N LEU A 25 -8.61 6.32 -22.66
CA LEU A 25 -8.97 6.69 -21.28
C LEU A 25 -9.93 7.89 -21.24
N GLU A 26 -9.71 8.88 -22.11
CA GLU A 26 -10.62 10.02 -22.25
C GLU A 26 -12.00 9.57 -22.78
N LEU A 27 -12.02 8.67 -23.76
CA LEU A 27 -13.25 8.12 -24.32
C LEU A 27 -14.07 7.36 -23.25
N LEU A 28 -13.40 6.54 -22.42
CA LEU A 28 -14.04 5.86 -21.29
C LEU A 28 -14.62 6.86 -20.27
N GLY A 29 -13.88 7.93 -19.96
CA GLY A 29 -14.35 8.99 -19.05
C GLY A 29 -15.61 9.69 -19.60
N LYS A 30 -15.63 10.02 -20.89
CA LYS A 30 -16.78 10.63 -21.55
C LYS A 30 -18.00 9.69 -21.61
N GLN A 31 -17.76 8.40 -21.82
CA GLN A 31 -18.82 7.39 -21.77
C GLN A 31 -19.39 7.23 -20.37
N ALA A 32 -18.55 7.26 -19.33
CA ALA A 32 -19.00 7.20 -17.93
C ALA A 32 -19.90 8.39 -17.58
N ALA A 33 -19.49 9.61 -17.96
CA ALA A 33 -20.32 10.80 -17.81
C ALA A 33 -21.65 10.67 -18.57
N SER A 34 -21.63 10.15 -19.79
CA SER A 34 -22.86 9.92 -20.57
C SER A 34 -23.79 8.88 -19.97
N LEU A 35 -23.26 7.83 -19.35
CA LEU A 35 -24.08 6.82 -18.68
C LEU A 35 -24.71 7.35 -17.39
N ALA A 36 -23.99 8.20 -16.66
CA ALA A 36 -24.52 8.88 -15.48
C ALA A 36 -25.63 9.87 -15.87
N ASP A 37 -25.46 10.65 -16.94
CA ASP A 37 -26.48 11.60 -17.40
C ASP A 37 -27.76 10.89 -17.92
N ALA A 38 -27.60 9.71 -18.52
CA ALA A 38 -28.70 8.99 -19.17
C ALA A 38 -29.51 8.08 -18.22
N GLY A 39 -29.05 7.85 -17.00
CA GLY A 39 -29.61 6.86 -16.09
C GLY A 39 -29.62 7.30 -14.62
N PRO A 40 -30.18 6.47 -13.73
CA PRO A 40 -30.23 6.76 -12.29
C PRO A 40 -28.93 6.42 -11.55
N LEU A 41 -27.83 6.16 -12.29
CA LEU A 41 -26.57 5.73 -11.70
C LEU A 41 -25.75 6.96 -11.30
N SER A 42 -25.13 6.91 -10.11
CA SER A 42 -24.14 7.91 -9.74
C SER A 42 -22.95 7.86 -10.70
N LEU A 43 -22.21 8.97 -10.80
CA LEU A 43 -21.02 9.04 -11.65
C LEU A 43 -19.97 7.99 -11.26
N ALA A 44 -19.85 7.69 -9.96
CA ALA A 44 -18.98 6.64 -9.45
C ALA A 44 -19.43 5.25 -9.91
N ASP A 45 -20.72 4.93 -9.83
CA ASP A 45 -21.26 3.63 -10.26
C ASP A 45 -21.17 3.44 -11.79
N ALA A 46 -21.40 4.51 -12.55
CA ALA A 46 -21.22 4.50 -14.00
C ALA A 46 -19.75 4.22 -14.39
N ALA A 47 -18.80 4.84 -13.69
CA ALA A 47 -17.37 4.57 -13.87
C ALA A 47 -17.01 3.13 -13.49
N VAL A 48 -17.47 2.62 -12.33
CA VAL A 48 -17.24 1.22 -11.92
C VAL A 48 -17.79 0.24 -12.96
N ARG A 49 -19.00 0.48 -13.47
CA ARG A 49 -19.64 -0.40 -14.46
C ARG A 49 -18.86 -0.50 -15.77
N LEU A 50 -18.33 0.61 -16.28
CA LEU A 50 -17.50 0.63 -17.49
C LEU A 50 -16.11 0.03 -17.25
N LEU A 51 -15.51 0.34 -16.11
CA LEU A 51 -14.15 -0.08 -15.79
C LEU A 51 -14.06 -1.56 -15.43
N ASN A 52 -15.15 -2.20 -14.99
CA ASN A 52 -15.15 -3.61 -14.62
C ASN A 52 -14.82 -4.56 -15.79
N SER A 53 -15.06 -4.14 -17.04
CA SER A 53 -14.64 -4.91 -18.22
C SER A 53 -13.19 -4.65 -18.63
N GLU A 54 -12.60 -3.54 -18.17
CA GLU A 54 -11.28 -3.08 -18.60
C GLU A 54 -10.22 -3.41 -17.54
N LYS A 55 -9.12 -4.05 -17.94
CA LYS A 55 -8.02 -4.42 -17.01
C LYS A 55 -7.03 -3.26 -16.84
N LEU A 56 -7.52 -2.12 -16.36
CA LEU A 56 -6.72 -0.90 -16.19
C LEU A 56 -5.90 -0.90 -14.90
N SER A 57 -4.79 -0.15 -14.90
CA SER A 57 -4.02 0.16 -13.69
C SER A 57 -4.73 1.23 -12.84
N SER A 58 -4.39 1.33 -11.55
CA SER A 58 -4.99 2.32 -10.64
C SER A 58 -4.81 3.77 -11.12
N GLU A 59 -3.66 4.09 -11.72
CA GLU A 59 -3.39 5.41 -12.29
C GLU A 59 -4.25 5.69 -13.53
N GLN A 60 -4.45 4.67 -14.37
CA GLN A 60 -5.36 4.78 -15.52
C GLN A 60 -6.81 4.98 -15.03
N VAL A 61 -7.24 4.27 -13.99
CA VAL A 61 -8.56 4.45 -13.37
C VAL A 61 -8.72 5.87 -12.81
N ARG A 62 -7.73 6.40 -12.08
CA ARG A 62 -7.74 7.80 -11.61
C ARG A 62 -7.96 8.76 -12.78
N ARG A 63 -7.23 8.55 -13.88
CA ARG A 63 -7.32 9.42 -15.05
C ARG A 63 -8.69 9.34 -15.73
N VAL A 64 -9.29 8.16 -15.83
CA VAL A 64 -10.66 7.99 -16.36
C VAL A 64 -11.68 8.72 -15.48
N VAL A 65 -11.56 8.62 -14.16
CA VAL A 65 -12.45 9.31 -13.20
C VAL A 65 -12.31 10.82 -13.30
N GLU A 66 -11.09 11.35 -13.45
CA GLU A 66 -10.85 12.78 -13.69
C GLU A 66 -11.52 13.28 -14.98
N PHE A 67 -11.41 12.52 -16.08
CA PHE A 67 -12.08 12.85 -17.33
C PHE A 67 -13.60 12.79 -17.19
N ALA A 68 -14.14 11.80 -16.48
CA ALA A 68 -15.57 11.68 -16.22
C ALA A 68 -16.10 12.88 -15.41
N ASN A 69 -15.41 13.28 -14.34
CA ASN A 69 -15.75 14.45 -13.52
C ASN A 69 -15.71 15.74 -14.34
N THR A 70 -14.67 15.92 -15.15
CA THR A 70 -14.50 17.11 -16.00
C THR A 70 -15.60 17.20 -17.06
N GLU A 71 -15.91 16.09 -17.73
CA GLU A 71 -16.96 16.02 -18.76
C GLU A 71 -18.35 16.27 -18.15
N ALA A 72 -18.67 15.62 -17.02
CA ALA A 72 -19.94 15.81 -16.31
C ALA A 72 -20.11 17.27 -15.87
N PHE A 73 -19.04 17.88 -15.34
CA PHE A 73 -19.04 19.30 -15.00
C PHE A 73 -19.30 20.18 -16.22
N ASN A 74 -18.56 19.98 -17.32
CA ASN A 74 -18.66 20.81 -18.52
C ASN A 74 -20.07 20.74 -19.15
N ARG A 75 -20.70 19.57 -19.15
CA ARG A 75 -22.06 19.40 -19.68
C ARG A 75 -23.09 20.16 -18.85
N LYS A 76 -23.08 19.97 -17.53
CA LYS A 76 -24.01 20.66 -16.64
C LYS A 76 -23.73 22.17 -16.63
N PHE A 77 -22.47 22.57 -16.63
CA PHE A 77 -22.06 23.97 -16.71
C PHE A 77 -22.54 24.65 -17.99
N GLY A 78 -22.44 23.95 -19.14
CA GLY A 78 -22.92 24.47 -20.43
C GLY A 78 -24.44 24.59 -20.53
N ALA A 79 -25.18 23.84 -19.70
CA ALA A 79 -26.65 23.88 -19.65
C ALA A 79 -27.21 24.94 -18.69
N LEU A 80 -26.39 25.48 -17.78
CA LEU A 80 -26.83 26.46 -16.78
C LEU A 80 -26.86 27.89 -17.31
N ASP A 81 -27.76 28.70 -16.76
CA ASP A 81 -27.82 30.13 -17.01
C ASP A 81 -26.53 30.81 -16.52
N PRO A 82 -25.88 31.68 -17.32
CA PRO A 82 -24.71 32.46 -16.88
C PRO A 82 -24.91 33.23 -15.56
N ALA A 83 -26.16 33.54 -15.16
CA ALA A 83 -26.45 34.24 -13.92
C ALA A 83 -26.38 33.37 -12.64
N ASN A 84 -26.49 32.03 -12.74
CA ASN A 84 -26.46 31.14 -11.56
C ASN A 84 -25.66 29.85 -11.86
N ARG A 85 -24.35 29.89 -11.57
CA ARG A 85 -23.39 28.84 -11.93
C ARG A 85 -23.02 27.94 -10.75
N VAL A 86 -24.01 27.36 -10.11
CA VAL A 86 -23.79 26.25 -9.17
C VAL A 86 -24.11 24.95 -9.89
N VAL A 87 -23.07 24.18 -10.21
CA VAL A 87 -23.22 22.87 -10.87
C VAL A 87 -23.48 21.83 -9.79
N ASP A 88 -24.69 21.28 -9.77
CA ASP A 88 -25.05 20.16 -8.90
C ASP A 88 -24.93 18.84 -9.68
N ILE A 89 -24.02 17.97 -9.25
CA ILE A 89 -23.85 16.62 -9.81
C ILE A 89 -24.58 15.67 -8.87
N GLU A 90 -25.49 14.86 -9.40
CA GLU A 90 -26.28 13.94 -8.60
C GLU A 90 -25.36 12.89 -7.98
N GLY A 91 -25.34 12.80 -6.64
CA GLY A 91 -24.38 11.96 -5.91
C GLY A 91 -22.97 12.55 -5.77
N GLY A 92 -22.72 13.75 -6.30
CA GLY A 92 -21.44 14.45 -6.24
C GLY A 92 -20.42 13.99 -7.29
N PRO A 93 -19.23 14.62 -7.33
CA PRO A 93 -18.13 14.15 -8.15
C PRO A 93 -17.67 12.77 -7.67
N ALA A 94 -17.25 11.91 -8.60
CA ALA A 94 -16.75 10.60 -8.27
C ALA A 94 -15.36 10.69 -7.61
N ASP A 95 -15.21 10.05 -6.45
CA ASP A 95 -13.91 9.90 -5.78
C ASP A 95 -13.14 8.71 -6.40
N PRO A 96 -11.95 8.93 -6.98
CA PRO A 96 -11.17 7.86 -7.58
C PRO A 96 -10.79 6.75 -6.59
N GLU A 97 -10.55 7.06 -5.31
CA GLU A 97 -10.18 6.05 -4.32
C GLU A 97 -11.36 5.12 -4.02
N GLN A 98 -12.58 5.66 -3.94
CA GLN A 98 -13.79 4.88 -3.75
C GLN A 98 -14.07 3.97 -4.95
N VAL A 99 -13.87 4.48 -6.18
CA VAL A 99 -14.03 3.69 -7.41
C VAL A 99 -13.02 2.53 -7.45
N ILE A 100 -11.74 2.79 -7.15
CA ILE A 100 -10.69 1.76 -7.07
C ILE A 100 -11.03 0.72 -5.99
N GLN A 101 -11.46 1.16 -4.81
CA GLN A 101 -11.84 0.25 -3.73
C GLN A 101 -13.03 -0.63 -4.12
N THR A 102 -14.02 -0.08 -4.81
CA THR A 102 -15.20 -0.81 -5.27
C THR A 102 -14.84 -1.85 -6.32
N LEU A 103 -13.99 -1.50 -7.31
CA LEU A 103 -13.48 -2.43 -8.30
C LEU A 103 -12.69 -3.58 -7.66
N ASN A 104 -11.83 -3.26 -6.68
CA ASN A 104 -11.07 -4.28 -5.94
C ASN A 104 -11.96 -5.21 -5.12
N ASN A 105 -13.06 -4.70 -4.57
CA ASN A 105 -14.03 -5.51 -3.82
C ASN A 105 -14.86 -6.40 -4.75
N GLN A 106 -15.24 -5.93 -5.93
CA GLN A 106 -15.96 -6.71 -6.95
C GLN A 106 -15.08 -7.79 -7.60
N ALA A 107 -13.78 -7.53 -7.74
CA ALA A 107 -12.82 -8.48 -8.30
C ALA A 107 -12.52 -9.65 -7.35
N ARG A 108 -12.82 -9.53 -6.05
CA ARG A 108 -12.74 -10.68 -5.14
C ARG A 108 -13.90 -11.63 -5.49
N PRO A 109 -13.63 -12.93 -5.75
CA PRO A 109 -14.73 -13.89 -5.86
C PRO A 109 -15.57 -13.74 -4.61
N GLN A 110 -16.88 -13.45 -4.78
CA GLN A 110 -17.80 -13.35 -3.67
C GLN A 110 -17.53 -14.56 -2.79
N ALA A 111 -17.10 -14.30 -1.55
CA ALA A 111 -16.91 -15.37 -0.59
C ALA A 111 -18.19 -16.18 -0.63
N VAL A 112 -18.08 -17.46 -1.00
CA VAL A 112 -19.22 -18.36 -1.00
C VAL A 112 -19.76 -18.26 0.43
N GLU A 113 -20.87 -17.54 0.60
CA GLU A 113 -21.57 -17.49 1.86
C GLU A 113 -22.04 -18.93 2.07
N PHE A 114 -21.27 -19.67 2.85
CA PHE A 114 -21.71 -20.93 3.40
C PHE A 114 -22.93 -20.59 4.23
N GLN A 115 -24.11 -20.78 3.65
CA GLN A 115 -25.36 -20.60 4.34
C GLN A 115 -25.30 -21.52 5.55
N SER A 116 -25.33 -20.93 6.74
CA SER A 116 -25.29 -21.64 8.01
C SER A 116 -26.49 -22.59 8.21
N SER A 117 -27.46 -22.59 7.28
CA SER A 117 -28.55 -23.57 7.22
C SER A 117 -28.10 -24.98 6.89
N ASP A 118 -26.91 -25.16 6.29
CA ASP A 118 -26.38 -26.51 6.04
C ASP A 118 -25.92 -27.22 7.32
N TYR A 119 -25.79 -26.48 8.42
CA TYR A 119 -25.44 -27.01 9.75
C TYR A 119 -26.63 -27.03 10.72
N SER A 120 -27.84 -26.59 10.31
CA SER A 120 -29.03 -26.64 11.17
C SER A 120 -29.84 -27.92 11.03
N MET A 121 -29.49 -28.83 10.11
CA MET A 121 -29.99 -30.20 10.17
C MET A 121 -29.34 -30.91 11.37
N PRO A 122 -30.13 -31.31 12.39
CA PRO A 122 -29.61 -32.22 13.41
C PRO A 122 -29.10 -33.48 12.70
N PRO A 123 -27.96 -34.03 13.10
CA PRO A 123 -27.43 -35.23 12.46
C PRO A 123 -28.53 -36.30 12.49
N GLU A 124 -29.00 -36.72 11.31
CA GLU A 124 -29.93 -37.84 11.22
C GLU A 124 -29.34 -38.98 12.03
N ALA A 125 -30.17 -39.55 12.90
CA ALA A 125 -29.78 -40.56 13.86
C ALA A 125 -28.86 -41.56 13.15
N LYS A 126 -27.59 -41.58 13.57
CA LYS A 126 -26.60 -42.53 13.06
C LYS A 126 -27.14 -43.91 13.36
N VAL A 127 -27.86 -44.49 12.40
CA VAL A 127 -28.03 -45.93 12.32
C VAL A 127 -26.60 -46.41 12.17
N ALA A 128 -26.09 -47.05 13.23
CA ALA A 128 -24.82 -47.71 13.17
C ALA A 128 -24.96 -48.85 12.16
N HIS A 129 -24.77 -48.51 10.88
CA HIS A 129 -24.21 -49.48 9.97
C HIS A 129 -22.84 -49.81 10.58
N GLU A 130 -22.64 -51.08 10.90
CA GLU A 130 -21.32 -51.69 10.95
C GLU A 130 -20.65 -51.40 9.60
N VAL A 131 -20.13 -50.19 9.46
CA VAL A 131 -19.03 -49.93 8.57
C VAL A 131 -17.89 -50.59 9.31
N ASP A 132 -17.55 -51.78 8.85
CA ASP A 132 -16.25 -52.38 9.08
C ASP A 132 -15.24 -51.25 8.88
N PHE A 133 -14.76 -50.68 10.00
CA PHE A 133 -13.62 -49.81 10.02
C PHE A 133 -12.45 -50.74 9.71
N GLY A 134 -12.39 -51.18 8.44
CA GLY A 134 -11.19 -51.66 7.85
C GLY A 134 -10.15 -50.64 8.27
N LEU A 135 -9.21 -51.11 9.08
CA LEU A 135 -7.97 -50.42 9.40
C LEU A 135 -7.24 -50.25 8.08
N GLY A 136 -7.79 -49.40 7.21
CA GLY A 136 -7.15 -48.87 6.04
C GLY A 136 -5.87 -48.26 6.59
N PRO A 137 -4.73 -48.60 5.99
CA PRO A 137 -3.43 -48.23 6.53
C PRO A 137 -3.48 -46.76 6.89
N VAL A 138 -3.24 -46.45 8.17
CA VAL A 138 -2.99 -45.08 8.65
C VAL A 138 -2.16 -44.42 7.55
N PRO A 139 -2.62 -43.33 6.90
CA PRO A 139 -1.91 -42.76 5.78
C PRO A 139 -0.51 -42.44 6.29
N VAL A 140 0.42 -43.32 5.92
CA VAL A 140 1.79 -43.23 6.37
C VAL A 140 2.21 -41.86 5.86
N PRO A 141 2.66 -40.95 6.74
CA PRO A 141 3.10 -39.63 6.30
C PRO A 141 4.09 -39.92 5.20
N HIS A 142 3.71 -39.58 3.96
CA HIS A 142 4.52 -39.92 2.82
C HIS A 142 5.87 -39.31 3.16
N ARG A 143 6.88 -40.16 3.36
CA ARG A 143 8.26 -39.72 3.46
C ARG A 143 8.58 -39.25 2.05
N GLY A 144 8.06 -38.07 1.70
CA GLY A 144 8.51 -37.34 0.54
C GLY A 144 10.02 -37.33 0.65
N GLY A 145 10.67 -37.78 -0.42
CA GLY A 145 12.12 -37.81 -0.49
C GLY A 145 12.69 -36.45 -0.08
N VAL A 146 13.99 -36.42 0.20
CA VAL A 146 14.68 -35.18 0.61
C VAL A 146 14.30 -34.00 -0.30
N ILE A 147 14.17 -34.24 -1.61
CA ILE A 147 13.72 -33.28 -2.62
C ILE A 147 12.35 -32.66 -2.28
N GLN A 148 11.33 -33.45 -1.94
CA GLN A 148 10.00 -32.92 -1.62
C GLN A 148 10.03 -32.02 -0.38
N ARG A 149 10.87 -32.35 0.61
CA ARG A 149 11.03 -31.52 1.82
C ARG A 149 11.70 -30.19 1.48
N VAL A 150 12.69 -30.22 0.60
CA VAL A 150 13.40 -29.02 0.12
C VAL A 150 12.45 -28.13 -0.68
N LEU A 151 11.62 -28.69 -1.56
CA LEU A 151 10.59 -27.94 -2.29
C LEU A 151 9.57 -27.29 -1.33
N ASN A 152 9.09 -28.03 -0.33
CA ASN A 152 8.20 -27.47 0.68
C ASN A 152 8.88 -26.34 1.49
N LEU A 153 10.19 -26.46 1.76
CA LEU A 153 10.96 -25.41 2.43
C LEU A 153 11.11 -24.18 1.51
N GLN A 154 11.40 -24.39 0.23
CA GLN A 154 11.48 -23.33 -0.79
C GLN A 154 10.18 -22.52 -0.82
N SER A 155 9.01 -23.18 -0.90
CA SER A 155 7.72 -22.50 -0.90
C SER A 155 7.47 -21.71 0.40
N LYS A 156 7.88 -22.25 1.56
CA LYS A 156 7.75 -21.55 2.84
C LYS A 156 8.65 -20.31 2.92
N VAL A 157 9.91 -20.43 2.49
CA VAL A 157 10.85 -19.31 2.48
C VAL A 157 10.41 -18.26 1.45
N ALA A 158 9.89 -18.67 0.29
CA ALA A 158 9.37 -17.76 -0.73
C ALA A 158 8.19 -16.95 -0.20
N ARG A 159 7.22 -17.61 0.47
CA ARG A 159 6.10 -16.92 1.11
C ARG A 159 6.55 -15.96 2.21
N ALA A 160 7.48 -16.37 3.07
CA ALA A 160 8.02 -15.50 4.11
C ALA A 160 8.77 -14.30 3.49
N HIS A 161 9.47 -14.51 2.38
CA HIS A 161 10.14 -13.44 1.65
C HIS A 161 9.13 -12.41 1.11
N GLU A 162 8.07 -12.86 0.44
CA GLU A 162 6.98 -11.98 -0.04
C GLU A 162 6.35 -11.16 1.09
N GLU A 163 6.07 -11.79 2.23
CA GLU A 163 5.56 -11.09 3.41
C GLU A 163 6.55 -10.02 3.93
N THR A 164 7.85 -10.35 4.00
CA THR A 164 8.85 -9.35 4.42
C THR A 164 9.03 -8.21 3.42
N VAL A 165 8.83 -8.45 2.11
CA VAL A 165 8.83 -7.40 1.09
C VAL A 165 7.67 -6.43 1.34
N GLN A 166 6.46 -6.96 1.52
CA GLN A 166 5.27 -6.15 1.80
C GLN A 166 5.42 -5.35 3.10
N ASN A 167 5.97 -5.98 4.16
CA ASN A 167 6.22 -5.30 5.43
C ASN A 167 7.30 -4.22 5.32
N ALA A 168 8.37 -4.45 4.53
CA ALA A 168 9.40 -3.45 4.28
C ALA A 168 8.84 -2.24 3.52
N GLU A 169 7.99 -2.46 2.53
CA GLU A 169 7.32 -1.38 1.78
C GLU A 169 6.39 -0.56 2.66
N SER A 170 5.59 -1.22 3.50
CA SER A 170 4.73 -0.55 4.47
C SER A 170 5.54 0.29 5.48
N ALA A 171 6.61 -0.28 6.03
CA ALA A 171 7.49 0.43 6.96
C ALA A 171 8.20 1.62 6.28
N ARG A 172 8.61 1.48 5.02
CA ARG A 172 9.19 2.58 4.22
C ARG A 172 8.19 3.72 4.07
N PHE A 173 6.93 3.42 3.74
CA PHE A 173 5.90 4.44 3.61
C PHE A 173 5.68 5.20 4.93
N GLN A 174 5.58 4.48 6.05
CA GLN A 174 5.46 5.09 7.38
C GLN A 174 6.65 5.97 7.74
N MET A 175 7.87 5.52 7.41
CA MET A 175 9.09 6.32 7.59
C MET A 175 9.03 7.62 6.78
N VAL A 176 8.68 7.56 5.49
CA VAL A 176 8.57 8.75 4.63
C VAL A 176 7.48 9.71 5.13
N ALA A 177 6.33 9.20 5.54
CA ALA A 177 5.26 10.01 6.13
C ALA A 177 5.75 10.73 7.41
N SER A 178 6.44 10.02 8.30
CA SER A 178 6.99 10.60 9.53
C SER A 178 8.05 11.68 9.28
N ILE A 179 8.83 11.58 8.20
CA ILE A 179 9.76 12.64 7.77
C ILE A 179 8.98 13.90 7.40
N GLY A 180 7.89 13.77 6.63
CA GLY A 180 7.06 14.92 6.23
C GLY A 180 6.45 15.63 7.43
N GLU A 181 5.93 14.87 8.39
CA GLU A 181 5.43 15.43 9.66
C GLU A 181 6.53 16.12 10.47
N LEU A 182 7.70 15.49 10.57
CA LEU A 182 8.86 16.06 11.27
C LEU A 182 9.31 17.39 10.63
N GLN A 183 9.38 17.46 9.30
CA GLN A 183 9.70 18.69 8.58
C GLN A 183 8.71 19.81 8.90
N GLY A 184 7.40 19.50 8.93
CA GLY A 184 6.36 20.44 9.29
C GLY A 184 6.57 21.04 10.69
N VAL A 185 6.81 20.18 11.68
CA VAL A 185 7.03 20.61 13.07
C VAL A 185 8.35 21.37 13.23
N VAL A 186 9.43 20.94 12.55
CA VAL A 186 10.72 21.65 12.55
C VAL A 186 10.55 23.05 11.96
N LYS A 187 9.82 23.18 10.84
CA LYS A 187 9.57 24.49 10.21
C LYS A 187 8.85 25.44 11.18
N THR A 188 7.81 24.98 11.86
CA THR A 188 7.11 25.77 12.88
C THR A 188 8.04 26.16 14.02
N ALA A 189 8.80 25.20 14.56
CA ALA A 189 9.72 25.49 15.65
C ALA A 189 10.84 26.48 15.26
N VAL A 190 11.31 26.44 14.01
CA VAL A 190 12.29 27.42 13.48
C VAL A 190 11.69 28.82 13.39
N LEU A 191 10.42 28.95 13.00
CA LEU A 191 9.71 30.23 13.04
C LEU A 191 9.56 30.76 14.48
N ASP A 192 9.44 29.87 15.45
CA ASP A 192 9.44 30.19 16.88
C ASP A 192 10.85 30.49 17.45
N GLY A 193 11.88 30.48 16.60
CA GLY A 193 13.26 30.83 16.97
C GLY A 193 14.15 29.66 17.35
N LEU A 194 13.74 28.41 17.09
CA LEU A 194 14.60 27.25 17.27
C LEU A 194 15.82 27.30 16.33
N CYS A 195 17.02 27.19 16.89
CA CYS A 195 18.24 27.13 16.10
C CYS A 195 18.70 25.69 15.84
N ARG A 196 19.56 25.53 14.83
CA ARG A 196 20.07 24.23 14.41
C ARG A 196 20.83 23.50 15.53
N GLU A 197 21.63 24.21 16.31
CA GLU A 197 22.46 23.60 17.35
C GLU A 197 21.61 22.98 18.47
N ASP A 198 20.57 23.70 18.91
CA ASP A 198 19.66 23.24 19.95
C ASP A 198 18.82 22.03 19.47
N LEU A 199 18.40 22.05 18.20
CA LEU A 199 17.74 20.91 17.56
C LEU A 199 18.64 19.68 17.54
N VAL A 200 19.87 19.82 17.02
CA VAL A 200 20.82 18.71 16.88
C VAL A 200 21.19 18.13 18.24
N ALA A 201 21.43 18.98 19.24
CA ALA A 201 21.70 18.52 20.60
C ALA A 201 20.54 17.68 21.16
N SER A 202 19.29 18.11 20.92
CA SER A 202 18.11 17.38 21.38
C SER A 202 17.91 16.04 20.68
N TRP A 203 18.21 15.95 19.37
CA TRP A 203 18.11 14.70 18.60
C TRP A 203 19.24 13.73 18.92
N LEU A 204 20.47 14.22 19.09
CA LEU A 204 21.61 13.40 19.51
C LEU A 204 21.37 12.73 20.87
N ALA A 205 20.64 13.39 21.76
CA ALA A 205 20.25 12.84 23.05
C ALA A 205 19.18 11.72 22.92
N ALA A 206 18.39 11.72 21.84
CA ALA A 206 17.35 10.72 21.59
C ALA A 206 17.88 9.51 20.81
N ASP A 207 18.51 9.74 19.66
CA ASP A 207 19.15 8.71 18.84
C ASP A 207 20.30 9.33 18.03
N PRO A 208 21.58 9.05 18.34
CA PRO A 208 22.70 9.68 17.64
C PRO A 208 22.92 9.15 16.21
N THR A 209 22.38 7.97 15.87
CA THR A 209 22.72 7.27 14.63
C THR A 209 22.04 7.89 13.41
N LEU A 210 20.79 8.32 13.57
CA LEU A 210 19.95 8.80 12.48
C LEU A 210 19.92 10.33 12.35
N VAL A 211 20.60 11.08 13.22
CA VAL A 211 20.56 12.56 13.21
C VAL A 211 21.04 13.12 11.88
N LYS A 212 22.17 12.61 11.35
CA LYS A 212 22.76 13.12 10.11
C LYS A 212 21.83 12.89 8.91
N GLU A 213 21.18 11.73 8.87
CA GLU A 213 20.22 11.36 7.83
C GLU A 213 18.96 12.22 7.94
N ALA A 214 18.37 12.34 9.14
CA ALA A 214 17.22 13.20 9.37
C ALA A 214 17.47 14.65 8.94
N LEU A 215 18.64 15.22 9.29
CA LEU A 215 19.03 16.57 8.90
C LEU A 215 19.18 16.75 7.39
N SER A 216 19.50 15.70 6.64
CA SER A 216 19.61 15.77 5.18
C SER A 216 18.26 16.01 4.49
N TYR A 217 17.17 15.63 5.16
CA TYR A 217 15.80 15.87 4.72
C TYR A 217 15.24 17.20 5.24
N MET A 218 15.88 17.87 6.19
CA MET A 218 15.32 19.10 6.77
C MET A 218 15.51 20.32 5.85
N PRO A 219 14.58 21.30 5.89
CA PRO A 219 14.82 22.59 5.25
C PRO A 219 16.09 23.26 5.82
N ARG A 220 16.63 24.26 5.12
CA ARG A 220 17.78 25.02 5.63
C ARG A 220 17.39 25.74 6.93
N ILE A 221 17.85 25.20 8.06
CA ILE A 221 17.66 25.79 9.39
C ILE A 221 18.72 26.88 9.56
N PRO A 222 18.34 28.10 9.97
CA PRO A 222 19.29 29.17 10.23
C PRO A 222 20.27 28.76 11.33
N VAL A 223 21.55 29.03 11.07
CA VAL A 223 22.62 28.94 12.08
C VAL A 223 22.48 30.17 12.97
N ARG A 224 22.61 29.99 14.28
CA ARG A 224 22.37 31.05 15.25
C ARG A 224 23.36 32.21 15.07
N THR A 225 22.86 33.40 14.76
CA THR A 225 23.64 34.65 14.68
C THR A 225 23.17 35.64 15.76
N GLY A 226 23.57 35.44 17.02
CA GLY A 226 23.24 36.39 18.10
C GLY A 226 23.31 35.84 19.53
N ILE A 227 23.03 36.74 20.50
CA ILE A 227 23.08 36.49 21.96
C ILE A 227 22.09 35.38 22.36
N LYS A 228 22.56 34.44 23.20
CA LYS A 228 21.81 33.27 23.66
C LYS A 228 20.57 33.68 24.47
N VAL A 229 19.39 33.68 23.86
CA VAL A 229 18.14 33.50 24.62
C VAL A 229 18.05 32.00 24.95
N ALA A 230 18.04 31.67 26.25
CA ALA A 230 18.25 30.33 26.79
C ALA A 230 17.08 29.34 26.55
N HIS A 231 16.64 29.15 25.31
CA HIS A 231 15.62 28.16 24.99
C HIS A 231 16.29 26.82 24.65
N ARG A 232 16.70 26.08 25.68
CA ARG A 232 16.97 24.65 25.50
C ARG A 232 15.68 23.96 25.11
N VAL A 233 15.72 23.14 24.06
CA VAL A 233 14.59 22.29 23.67
C VAL A 233 14.28 21.34 24.83
N ASN A 234 13.08 21.43 25.37
CA ASN A 234 12.61 20.49 26.37
C ASN A 234 12.46 19.10 25.71
N PRO A 235 12.84 17.98 26.36
CA PRO A 235 12.56 16.63 25.85
C PRO A 235 11.08 16.38 25.49
N LYS A 236 10.15 17.11 26.11
CA LYS A 236 8.70 17.08 25.80
C LYS A 236 8.30 17.91 24.57
N HIS A 237 9.25 18.56 23.90
CA HIS A 237 8.97 19.38 22.74
C HIS A 237 8.48 18.52 21.57
N PRO A 238 7.46 18.96 20.81
CA PRO A 238 6.90 18.17 19.70
C PRO A 238 7.94 17.71 18.67
N VAL A 239 8.97 18.52 18.43
CA VAL A 239 10.08 18.19 17.52
C VAL A 239 10.87 16.95 17.99
N VAL A 240 11.08 16.78 19.30
CA VAL A 240 11.78 15.61 19.84
C VAL A 240 10.88 14.39 19.74
N ALA A 241 9.59 14.53 20.07
CA ALA A 241 8.62 13.44 19.96
C ALA A 241 8.51 12.90 18.51
N ARG A 242 8.38 13.79 17.53
CA ARG A 242 8.33 13.41 16.10
C ARG A 242 9.65 12.84 15.59
N TYR A 243 10.78 13.32 16.11
CA TYR A 243 12.07 12.72 15.78
C TYR A 243 12.18 11.28 16.30
N CYS A 244 11.76 11.02 17.54
CA CYS A 244 11.72 9.67 18.09
C CYS A 244 10.80 8.74 17.29
N GLU A 245 9.65 9.25 16.81
CA GLU A 245 8.75 8.50 15.94
C GLU A 245 9.42 8.17 14.60
N PHE A 246 10.05 9.14 13.94
CA PHE A 246 10.85 8.91 12.74
C PHE A 246 11.93 7.85 12.97
N ALA A 247 12.72 7.99 14.06
CA ALA A 247 13.78 7.04 14.38
C ALA A 247 13.25 5.62 14.59
N LYS A 248 12.08 5.47 15.25
CA LYS A 248 11.41 4.17 15.40
C LYS A 248 11.02 3.58 14.05
N GLN A 249 10.43 4.38 13.15
CA GLN A 249 10.02 3.89 11.82
C GLN A 249 11.22 3.55 10.93
N ALA A 250 12.28 4.34 10.99
CA ALA A 250 13.53 4.05 10.29
C ALA A 250 14.18 2.74 10.77
N ASN A 251 14.21 2.50 12.09
CA ASN A 251 14.72 1.26 12.66
C ASN A 251 13.86 0.03 12.27
N HIS A 252 12.53 0.18 12.23
CA HIS A 252 11.65 -0.87 11.70
C HIS A 252 11.93 -1.18 10.23
N PHE A 253 12.06 -0.15 9.39
CA PHE A 253 12.40 -0.31 7.99
C PHE A 253 13.76 -1.00 7.78
N ALA A 254 14.78 -0.60 8.55
CA ALA A 254 16.09 -1.25 8.53
C ALA A 254 16.01 -2.73 8.92
N THR A 255 15.22 -3.07 9.95
CA THR A 255 15.00 -4.45 10.41
C THR A 255 14.38 -5.31 9.30
N PHE A 256 13.33 -4.84 8.64
CA PHE A 256 12.71 -5.57 7.54
C PHE A 256 13.63 -5.70 6.33
N THR A 257 14.45 -4.69 6.06
CA THR A 257 15.42 -4.73 4.95
C THR A 257 16.46 -5.83 5.18
N VAL A 258 17.00 -5.94 6.40
CA VAL A 258 17.94 -7.01 6.77
C VAL A 258 17.27 -8.38 6.73
N ALA A 259 16.03 -8.50 7.24
CA ALA A 259 15.27 -9.74 7.19
C ALA A 259 15.03 -10.20 5.73
N ARG A 260 14.67 -9.27 4.84
CA ARG A 260 14.49 -9.53 3.41
C ARG A 260 15.78 -10.07 2.77
N GLN A 261 16.91 -9.39 2.98
CA GLN A 261 18.21 -9.83 2.43
C GLN A 261 18.61 -11.23 2.93
N ASN A 262 18.33 -11.56 4.18
CA ASN A 262 18.61 -12.89 4.73
C ASN A 262 17.73 -13.98 4.10
N LEU A 263 16.45 -13.70 3.85
CA LEU A 263 15.55 -14.64 3.18
C LEU A 263 15.90 -14.81 1.70
N GLU A 264 16.28 -13.73 1.01
CA GLU A 264 16.77 -13.77 -0.36
C GLU A 264 18.01 -14.66 -0.49
N ARG A 265 19.00 -14.51 0.40
CA ARG A 265 20.17 -15.38 0.44
C ARG A 265 19.80 -16.85 0.62
N ARG A 266 18.87 -17.15 1.53
CA ARG A 266 18.38 -18.53 1.77
C ARG A 266 17.66 -19.12 0.56
N LEU A 267 16.89 -18.31 -0.18
CA LEU A 267 16.26 -18.76 -1.43
C LEU A 267 17.31 -19.14 -2.47
N ILE A 268 18.37 -18.35 -2.61
CA ILE A 268 19.49 -18.65 -3.51
C ILE A 268 20.14 -19.99 -3.12
N GLU A 269 20.44 -20.19 -1.84
CA GLU A 269 21.03 -21.45 -1.33
C GLU A 269 20.14 -22.67 -1.62
N ILE A 270 18.83 -22.57 -1.37
CA ILE A 270 17.87 -23.64 -1.65
C ILE A 270 17.78 -23.93 -3.15
N ASN A 271 17.72 -22.90 -3.98
CA ASN A 271 17.65 -23.04 -5.44
C ASN A 271 18.90 -23.73 -5.97
N SER A 272 20.09 -23.33 -5.51
CA SER A 272 21.36 -23.98 -5.88
C SER A 272 21.36 -25.46 -5.50
N PHE A 273 20.93 -25.80 -4.28
CA PHE A 273 20.83 -27.19 -3.83
C PHE A 273 19.91 -28.02 -4.75
N ILE A 274 18.74 -27.47 -5.11
CA ILE A 274 17.79 -28.17 -6.01
C ILE A 274 18.46 -28.41 -7.36
N THR A 275 19.14 -27.41 -7.94
CA THR A 275 19.79 -27.57 -9.25
C THR A 275 20.91 -28.61 -9.25
N GLU A 276 21.70 -28.69 -8.17
CA GLU A 276 22.79 -29.66 -8.02
C GLU A 276 22.29 -31.10 -7.91
N HIS A 277 21.11 -31.33 -7.33
CA HIS A 277 20.57 -32.67 -7.07
C HIS A 277 19.52 -33.14 -8.08
N THR A 278 19.15 -32.28 -9.03
CA THR A 278 18.18 -32.62 -10.11
C THR A 278 18.84 -32.76 -11.49
N SER A 279 20.11 -32.39 -11.61
CA SER A 279 20.95 -32.59 -12.81
C SER A 279 21.56 -33.99 -12.83
#